data_AF-A0A925SF97-F1
#
_entry.id   AF-A0A925SF97-F1
#
_cell.length_a   1.000
_cell.length_b   1.000
_cell.length_c   1.000
_cell.angle_alpha   90.00
_cell.angle_beta   90.00
_cell.angle_gamma   90.00
#
_symmetry.space_group_name_H-M   'P 1'
#
loop_
_entity.id
_entity.type
_entity.pdbx_description
1 polymer ?
#
loop_
_entity_poly.entity_id
_entity_poly.type
_entity_poly.pdbx_seq_one_letter_code
_entity_poly.pdbx_strand_id
1 'polypeptide(L)'
;GTFQDVGMNSFNHYAYGAIGEWLYRHVAGLDMDPENPGYKHILLAPHPGGGLSNVNAEFSSLYGKIKSAWKIEGDKLVYDVTVPANTTATITLPSAPADQVTMNGQALPASVKEGMKQSGKALSLNVGSGSYQFSYPYSDASLLLKAEK
;
A
#
# COMPACT_ATOMS: atom_id res chain seq x y z
N GLY A 1 -42.47 -9.78 9.56
CA GLY A 1 -41.34 -10.71 9.35
C GLY A 1 -40.44 -10.61 10.55
N THR A 2 -40.13 -11.73 11.18
CA THR A 2 -39.22 -11.81 12.34
C THR A 2 -37.77 -11.95 11.86
N PHE A 3 -36.81 -11.43 12.64
CA PHE A 3 -35.42 -11.20 12.21
C PHE A 3 -34.47 -12.42 12.29
N GLN A 4 -34.99 -13.63 12.52
CA GLN A 4 -34.19 -14.83 12.78
C GLN A 4 -34.98 -16.09 12.39
N ASP A 5 -35.08 -16.40 11.10
CA ASP A 5 -35.53 -17.74 10.68
C ASP A 5 -34.41 -18.74 10.97
N VAL A 6 -34.69 -19.78 11.76
CA VAL A 6 -33.73 -20.81 12.15
C VAL A 6 -33.16 -21.54 10.93
N GLY A 7 -33.91 -21.60 9.82
CA GLY A 7 -33.47 -22.16 8.54
C GLY A 7 -32.51 -21.27 7.74
N MET A 8 -32.30 -20.00 8.12
CA MET A 8 -31.46 -19.03 7.42
C MET A 8 -30.32 -18.48 8.29
N ASN A 9 -29.74 -19.32 9.14
CA ASN A 9 -28.66 -18.96 10.06
C ASN A 9 -27.46 -19.93 9.94
N SER A 10 -26.62 -19.72 8.93
CA SER A 10 -25.34 -20.41 8.81
C SER A 10 -24.18 -19.49 9.20
N PHE A 11 -23.38 -19.94 10.16
CA PHE A 11 -22.25 -19.22 10.74
C PHE A 11 -20.97 -19.27 9.89
N ASN A 12 -21.05 -19.81 8.67
CA ASN A 12 -19.90 -20.00 7.79
C ASN A 12 -20.15 -19.41 6.38
N HIS A 13 -20.82 -18.26 6.33
CA HIS A 13 -20.99 -17.49 5.10
C HIS A 13 -19.83 -16.52 4.91
N TYR A 14 -19.11 -16.65 3.80
CA TYR A 14 -17.97 -15.79 3.48
C TYR A 14 -18.35 -14.34 3.14
N ALA A 15 -19.65 -14.05 2.96
CA ALA A 15 -20.13 -12.76 2.46
C ALA A 15 -19.62 -11.57 3.30
N TYR A 16 -19.62 -11.68 4.63
CA TYR A 16 -19.07 -10.65 5.50
C TYR A 16 -17.54 -10.60 5.51
N GLY A 17 -16.88 -11.65 5.04
CA GLY A 17 -15.44 -11.69 4.80
C GLY A 17 -14.99 -10.90 3.57
N ALA A 18 -15.90 -10.39 2.74
CA ALA A 18 -15.58 -9.56 1.57
C ALA A 18 -14.76 -8.30 1.92
N ILE A 19 -14.84 -7.83 3.18
CA ILE A 19 -13.96 -6.77 3.71
C ILE A 19 -12.47 -7.10 3.57
N GLY A 20 -12.11 -8.38 3.46
CA GLY A 20 -10.75 -8.82 3.21
C GLY A 20 -10.14 -8.16 1.98
N GLU A 21 -10.92 -8.01 0.90
CA GLU A 21 -10.46 -7.32 -0.31
C GLU A 21 -10.02 -5.87 -0.01
N TRP A 22 -10.79 -5.15 0.81
CA TRP A 22 -10.47 -3.79 1.22
C TRP A 22 -9.17 -3.72 2.04
N LEU A 23 -8.88 -4.72 2.88
CA LEU A 23 -7.62 -4.79 3.61
C LEU A 23 -6.41 -4.91 2.68
N TYR A 24 -6.50 -5.68 1.60
CA TYR A 24 -5.42 -5.77 0.62
C TYR A 24 -5.33 -4.49 -0.21
N ARG A 25 -6.44 -4.09 -0.85
CA ARG A 25 -6.44 -3.02 -1.86
C ARG A 25 -6.23 -1.63 -1.26
N HIS A 26 -6.79 -1.35 -0.09
CA HIS A 26 -6.75 -0.02 0.50
C HIS A 26 -5.77 0.07 1.67
N VAL A 27 -5.89 -0.82 2.66
CA VAL A 27 -5.03 -0.73 3.87
C VAL A 27 -3.57 -1.06 3.53
N ALA A 28 -3.34 -2.21 2.90
CA ALA A 28 -2.01 -2.54 2.40
C ALA A 28 -1.68 -1.79 1.11
N GLY A 29 -2.67 -1.34 0.34
CA GLY A 29 -2.46 -0.62 -0.90
C GLY A 29 -2.02 -1.50 -2.07
N LEU A 30 -2.24 -2.81 -2.00
CA LEU A 30 -1.88 -3.76 -3.06
C LEU A 30 -3.09 -3.96 -3.97
N ASP A 31 -3.06 -3.34 -5.14
CA ASP A 31 -4.16 -3.41 -6.10
C ASP A 31 -3.69 -3.82 -7.51
N MET A 32 -4.62 -4.35 -8.28
CA MET A 32 -4.44 -4.68 -9.68
C MET A 32 -4.71 -3.44 -10.53
N ASP A 33 -3.90 -3.21 -11.55
CA ASP A 33 -4.20 -2.21 -12.57
C ASP A 33 -5.35 -2.70 -13.47
N PRO A 34 -6.50 -2.01 -13.52
CA PRO A 34 -7.62 -2.38 -14.39
C PRO A 34 -7.27 -2.34 -15.88
N GLU A 35 -6.34 -1.48 -16.28
CA GLU A 35 -5.91 -1.33 -17.68
C GLU A 35 -4.89 -2.40 -18.09
N ASN A 36 -4.26 -3.06 -17.11
CA ASN A 36 -3.26 -4.11 -17.30
C ASN A 36 -3.54 -5.30 -16.36
N PRO A 37 -4.63 -6.05 -16.60
CA PRO A 37 -5.15 -7.04 -15.66
C PRO A 37 -4.18 -8.20 -15.41
N GLY A 38 -4.42 -8.91 -14.32
CA GLY A 38 -3.61 -10.08 -13.92
C GLY A 38 -2.29 -9.71 -13.24
N TYR A 39 -2.15 -8.48 -12.72
CA TYR A 39 -0.93 -7.97 -12.09
C TYR A 39 0.27 -7.85 -13.04
N LYS A 40 0.00 -7.61 -14.32
CA LYS A 40 1.07 -7.29 -15.28
C LYS A 40 1.69 -5.93 -14.97
N HIS A 41 0.84 -4.98 -14.60
CA HIS A 41 1.19 -3.76 -13.89
C HIS A 41 0.49 -3.77 -12.53
N ILE A 42 1.18 -3.31 -11.49
CA ILE A 42 0.72 -3.38 -10.10
C ILE A 42 0.59 -1.96 -9.55
N LEU A 43 -0.53 -1.70 -8.88
CA LEU A 43 -0.74 -0.44 -8.16
C LEU A 43 -0.40 -0.66 -6.70
N LEU A 44 0.55 0.12 -6.18
CA LEU A 44 1.06 0.02 -4.82
C LEU A 44 0.90 1.36 -4.11
N ALA A 45 -0.19 1.53 -3.36
CA ALA A 45 -0.60 2.78 -2.74
C ALA A 45 -1.01 2.56 -1.27
N PRO A 46 -0.04 2.42 -0.34
CA PRO A 46 -0.36 2.12 1.06
C PRO A 46 -1.18 3.25 1.70
N HIS A 47 -2.05 2.90 2.65
CA HIS A 47 -2.88 3.87 3.38
C HIS A 47 -2.66 3.80 4.89
N PRO A 48 -1.53 4.35 5.40
CA PRO A 48 -1.25 4.42 6.83
C PRO A 48 -2.25 5.32 7.57
N GLY A 49 -2.49 4.99 8.84
CA GLY A 49 -3.41 5.72 9.71
C GLY A 49 -4.50 4.81 10.29
N GLY A 50 -5.60 5.41 10.75
CA GLY A 50 -6.73 4.65 11.32
C GLY A 50 -6.39 3.87 12.61
N GLY A 51 -5.31 4.24 13.30
CA GLY A 51 -4.77 3.53 14.46
C GLY A 51 -3.82 2.38 14.14
N LEU A 52 -3.57 2.09 12.86
CA LEU A 52 -2.58 1.11 12.43
C LEU A 52 -1.21 1.78 12.28
N SER A 53 -0.20 1.22 12.93
CA SER A 53 1.20 1.66 12.81
C SER A 53 2.01 0.81 11.83
N ASN A 54 1.50 -0.37 11.44
CA ASN A 54 2.16 -1.24 10.47
C ASN A 54 1.15 -2.18 9.79
N VAL A 55 1.49 -2.60 8.58
CA VAL A 55 0.80 -3.60 7.78
C VAL A 55 1.84 -4.39 7.00
N ASN A 56 1.64 -5.70 6.87
CA ASN A 56 2.43 -6.55 5.98
C ASN A 56 1.48 -7.45 5.17
N ALA A 57 1.40 -7.19 3.87
CA ALA A 57 0.62 -8.00 2.95
C ALA A 57 1.52 -8.58 1.85
N GLU A 58 1.30 -9.87 1.56
CA GLU A 58 1.89 -10.57 0.43
C GLU A 58 0.77 -11.21 -0.40
N PHE A 59 0.93 -11.19 -1.73
CA PHE A 59 0.03 -11.84 -2.67
C PHE A 59 0.83 -12.66 -3.68
N SER A 60 0.47 -13.93 -3.83
CA SER A 60 1.08 -14.83 -4.81
C SER A 60 0.34 -14.72 -6.14
N SER A 61 0.89 -13.92 -7.06
CA SER A 61 0.36 -13.80 -8.43
C SER A 61 0.97 -14.87 -9.35
N LEU A 62 0.48 -14.94 -10.60
CA LEU A 62 1.06 -15.80 -11.64
C LEU A 62 2.51 -15.42 -12.00
N TYR A 63 2.92 -14.18 -11.73
CA TYR A 63 4.29 -13.70 -11.98
C TYR A 63 5.22 -13.93 -10.78
N GLY A 64 4.66 -14.33 -9.63
CA GLY A 64 5.37 -14.49 -8.37
C GLY A 64 4.81 -13.58 -7.28
N LYS A 65 5.58 -13.49 -6.19
CA LYS A 65 5.17 -12.77 -4.99
C LYS A 65 5.19 -11.25 -5.20
N ILE A 66 4.09 -10.62 -4.84
CA ILE A 66 3.94 -9.18 -4.68
C ILE A 66 3.92 -8.89 -3.18
N LYS A 67 4.66 -7.88 -2.74
CA LYS A 67 4.66 -7.45 -1.32
C LYS A 67 4.35 -5.97 -1.22
N SER A 68 3.48 -5.65 -0.27
CA SER A 68 3.20 -4.29 0.18
C SER A 68 3.20 -4.27 1.71
N ALA A 69 4.29 -3.79 2.30
CA ALA A 69 4.44 -3.76 3.76
C ALA A 69 4.96 -2.41 4.22
N TRP A 70 4.16 -1.68 4.99
CA TRP A 70 4.53 -0.37 5.51
C TRP A 70 4.53 -0.37 7.03
N LYS A 71 5.35 0.49 7.62
CA LYS A 71 5.38 0.77 9.05
C LYS A 71 5.72 2.24 9.29
N ILE A 72 5.15 2.79 10.34
CA ILE A 72 5.48 4.12 10.87
C ILE A 72 6.51 3.92 11.98
N GLU A 73 7.72 4.44 11.78
CA GLU A 73 8.82 4.41 12.74
C GLU A 73 9.12 5.83 13.20
N GLY A 74 8.54 6.23 14.33
CA GLY A 74 8.65 7.60 14.84
C GLY A 74 7.98 8.59 13.88
N ASP A 75 8.79 9.46 13.27
CA ASP A 75 8.39 10.49 12.32
C ASP A 75 8.63 10.09 10.86
N LYS A 76 8.84 8.80 10.59
CA LYS A 76 9.11 8.27 9.25
C LYS A 76 8.15 7.16 8.88
N LEU A 77 7.86 7.06 7.60
CA LEU A 77 7.28 5.89 7.00
C LEU A 77 8.38 5.07 6.33
N VAL A 78 8.36 3.76 6.56
CA VAL A 78 9.18 2.78 5.86
C VAL A 78 8.26 1.85 5.10
N TYR A 79 8.49 1.69 3.80
CA TYR A 79 7.66 0.91 2.89
C TYR A 79 8.48 -0.11 2.11
N ASP A 80 8.33 -1.38 2.46
CA ASP A 80 8.96 -2.51 1.80
C ASP A 80 8.05 -3.06 0.70
N VAL A 81 8.58 -3.08 -0.52
CA VAL A 81 7.87 -3.45 -1.74
C VAL A 81 8.61 -4.58 -2.45
N THR A 82 7.86 -5.55 -2.97
CA THR A 82 8.37 -6.54 -3.92
C THR A 82 7.51 -6.54 -5.18
N VAL A 83 8.17 -6.34 -6.32
CA VAL A 83 7.59 -6.41 -7.66
C VAL A 83 8.20 -7.61 -8.38
N PRO A 84 7.41 -8.63 -8.74
CA PRO A 84 7.92 -9.86 -9.34
C PRO A 84 8.53 -9.61 -10.74
N ALA A 85 9.37 -10.55 -11.19
CA ALA A 85 9.98 -10.50 -12.51
C ALA A 85 8.93 -10.39 -13.62
N ASN A 86 9.29 -9.74 -14.73
CA ASN A 86 8.41 -9.50 -15.89
C ASN A 86 7.15 -8.66 -15.60
N THR A 87 7.13 -7.92 -14.48
CA THR A 87 6.07 -6.96 -14.13
C THR A 87 6.66 -5.59 -13.81
N THR A 88 5.79 -4.58 -13.74
CA THR A 88 6.14 -3.22 -13.31
C THR A 88 5.12 -2.75 -12.27
N ALA A 89 5.44 -1.68 -11.55
CA ALA A 89 4.51 -1.09 -10.59
C ALA A 89 4.53 0.43 -10.61
N THR A 90 3.36 1.03 -10.39
CA THR A 90 3.24 2.41 -9.94
C THR A 90 3.10 2.41 -8.44
N ILE A 91 4.04 3.09 -7.77
CA ILE A 91 4.04 3.28 -6.33
C ILE A 91 3.53 4.68 -6.04
N THR A 92 2.53 4.82 -5.17
CA THR A 92 2.02 6.10 -4.70
C THR A 92 2.28 6.24 -3.19
N LEU A 93 3.27 7.05 -2.85
CA LEU A 93 3.69 7.30 -1.47
C LEU A 93 2.82 8.41 -0.85
N PRO A 94 2.05 8.12 0.21
CA PRO A 94 1.20 9.10 0.87
C PRO A 94 2.02 10.12 1.67
N SER A 95 1.68 11.41 1.55
CA SER A 95 2.32 12.52 2.28
C SER A 95 3.83 12.61 2.12
N ALA A 96 4.38 12.09 1.02
CA ALA A 96 5.81 12.05 0.79
C ALA A 96 6.33 13.38 0.21
N PRO A 97 7.32 14.02 0.86
CA PRO A 97 8.05 15.13 0.26
C PRO A 97 9.02 14.59 -0.80
N ALA A 98 8.83 14.97 -2.07
CA ALA A 98 9.57 14.45 -3.22
C ALA A 98 11.10 14.50 -3.07
N ASP A 99 11.62 15.51 -2.39
CA ASP A 99 13.04 15.74 -2.15
C ASP A 99 13.62 14.94 -0.97
N GLN A 100 12.76 14.32 -0.15
CA GLN A 100 13.14 13.60 1.07
C GLN A 100 12.84 12.10 1.02
N VAL A 101 12.39 11.59 -0.12
CA VAL A 101 12.23 10.16 -0.35
C VAL A 101 13.57 9.51 -0.66
N THR A 102 13.86 8.44 0.07
CA THR A 102 14.98 7.54 -0.20
C THR A 102 14.47 6.20 -0.71
N MET A 103 15.26 5.53 -1.53
CA MET A 103 15.06 4.15 -1.99
C MET A 103 16.31 3.34 -1.65
N ASN A 104 16.14 2.25 -0.90
CA ASN A 104 17.20 1.39 -0.41
C ASN A 104 18.29 2.17 0.38
N GLY A 105 17.87 3.18 1.15
CA GLY A 105 18.76 4.04 1.94
C GLY A 105 19.54 5.08 1.14
N GLN A 106 19.31 5.20 -0.17
CA GLN A 106 19.94 6.20 -1.04
C GLN A 106 18.90 7.16 -1.63
N ALA A 107 19.36 8.29 -2.17
CA ALA A 107 18.49 9.19 -2.92
C ALA A 107 17.89 8.48 -4.15
N LEU A 108 16.69 8.85 -4.55
CA LEU A 108 16.06 8.27 -5.74
C LEU A 108 16.96 8.44 -6.99
N PRO A 109 17.17 7.37 -7.79
CA PRO A 109 17.96 7.45 -9.01
C PRO A 109 17.24 8.33 -10.05
N ALA A 110 18.02 8.90 -10.98
CA ALA A 110 17.49 9.80 -12.00
C ALA A 110 16.35 9.16 -12.81
N SER A 111 16.47 7.87 -13.16
CA SER A 111 15.46 7.12 -13.90
C SER A 111 14.10 7.04 -13.19
N VAL A 112 14.09 7.00 -11.86
CA VAL A 112 12.83 7.04 -11.08
C VAL A 112 12.31 8.47 -10.98
N LYS A 113 13.21 9.44 -10.81
CA LYS A 113 12.87 10.87 -10.71
C LYS A 113 12.19 11.41 -11.98
N GLU A 114 12.62 10.99 -13.16
CA GLU A 114 12.01 11.39 -14.44
C GLU A 114 10.53 11.00 -14.55
N GLY A 115 10.11 9.93 -13.87
CA GLY A 115 8.73 9.44 -13.86
C GLY A 115 7.88 9.93 -12.69
N MET A 116 8.42 10.77 -11.79
CA MET A 116 7.73 11.22 -10.59
C MET A 116 6.60 12.20 -10.92
N LYS A 117 5.46 12.04 -10.24
CA LYS A 117 4.32 12.97 -10.31
C LYS A 117 3.83 13.28 -8.90
N GLN A 118 3.83 14.55 -8.54
CA GLN A 118 3.21 15.02 -7.30
C GLN A 118 1.75 15.39 -7.56
N SER A 119 0.83 14.79 -6.81
CA SER A 119 -0.60 15.14 -6.83
C SER A 119 -1.07 15.42 -5.41
N GLY A 120 -1.24 16.72 -5.09
CA GLY A 120 -1.46 17.15 -3.71
C GLY A 120 -0.31 16.69 -2.80
N LYS A 121 -0.65 15.92 -1.76
CA LYS A 121 0.33 15.36 -0.81
C LYS A 121 0.90 14.00 -1.24
N ALA A 122 0.38 13.38 -2.29
CA ALA A 122 0.84 12.08 -2.73
C ALA A 122 1.93 12.22 -3.81
N LEU A 123 2.94 11.37 -3.72
CA LEU A 123 3.99 11.24 -4.74
C LEU A 123 3.84 9.90 -5.45
N SER A 124 3.65 9.91 -6.76
CA SER A 124 3.64 8.70 -7.58
C SER A 124 4.95 8.54 -8.35
N LEU A 125 5.46 7.31 -8.44
CA LEU A 125 6.67 6.95 -9.17
C LEU A 125 6.52 5.54 -9.78
N ASN A 126 7.34 5.24 -10.79
CA ASN A 126 7.31 3.94 -11.46
C ASN A 126 8.58 3.14 -11.17
N VAL A 127 8.41 1.84 -10.99
CA VAL A 127 9.51 0.89 -10.83
C VAL A 127 9.32 -0.35 -11.69
N GLY A 128 10.44 -0.98 -12.04
CA GLY A 128 10.44 -2.32 -12.62
C GLY A 128 10.33 -3.41 -11.55
N SER A 129 10.68 -4.64 -11.93
CA SER A 129 10.80 -5.75 -11.00
C SER A 129 11.97 -5.58 -10.05
N GLY A 130 11.78 -5.97 -8.79
CA GLY A 130 12.80 -5.88 -7.76
C GLY A 130 12.22 -5.87 -6.36
N SER A 131 13.10 -5.74 -5.38
CA SER A 131 12.73 -5.42 -4.00
C SER A 131 13.26 -4.04 -3.65
N TYR A 132 12.39 -3.22 -3.08
CA TYR A 132 12.66 -1.83 -2.80
C TYR A 132 12.19 -1.50 -1.39
N GLN A 133 12.96 -0.69 -0.68
CA GLN A 133 12.53 -0.05 0.55
C GLN A 133 12.48 1.45 0.32
N PHE A 134 11.32 2.05 0.49
CA PHE A 134 11.16 3.50 0.49
C PHE A 134 11.13 4.02 1.93
N SER A 135 11.81 5.13 2.19
CA SER A 135 11.69 5.81 3.48
C SER A 135 11.66 7.32 3.32
N TYR A 136 10.79 7.97 4.09
CA TYR A 136 10.61 9.41 4.07
C TYR A 136 9.93 9.90 5.36
N PRO A 137 10.07 11.19 5.72
CA PRO A 137 9.35 11.78 6.83
C PRO A 137 7.84 11.69 6.64
N TYR A 138 7.15 11.20 7.65
CA TYR A 138 5.71 11.00 7.65
C TYR A 138 5.13 11.45 8.99
N SER A 139 4.21 12.41 8.92
CA SER A 139 3.40 12.78 10.08
C SER A 139 1.94 12.45 9.77
N ASP A 140 1.36 11.60 10.62
CA ASP A 140 -0.07 11.37 10.60
C ASP A 140 -0.74 12.53 11.34
N ALA A 141 -1.48 13.37 10.62
CA ALA A 141 -2.24 14.46 11.23
C ALA A 141 -3.24 13.98 12.29
N SER A 142 -3.66 12.70 12.24
CA SER A 142 -4.56 12.10 13.23
C SER A 142 -3.85 11.60 14.49
N LEU A 143 -2.52 11.39 14.46
CA LEU A 143 -1.71 11.07 15.65
C LEU A 143 -1.38 12.33 16.46
N LEU A 144 -1.24 13.50 15.81
CA LEU A 144 -0.98 14.77 16.48
C LEU A 144 -2.12 15.22 17.41
N LEU A 145 -3.37 14.90 17.05
CA LEU A 145 -4.56 15.25 17.85
C LEU A 145 -4.70 14.45 19.16
N LYS A 146 -3.90 13.39 19.37
CA LYS A 146 -3.92 12.58 20.60
C LYS A 146 -2.85 12.98 21.62
N ALA A 147 -1.91 13.86 21.28
CA ALA A 147 -0.84 14.29 22.18
C ALA A 147 -1.21 15.50 23.06
N GLU A 148 -2.39 16.10 22.84
CA GLU A 148 -2.87 17.29 23.56
C GLU A 148 -4.07 17.02 24.49
N LYS A 149 -4.31 15.76 24.89
CA LYS A 149 -5.34 15.41 25.88
C LYS A 149 -4.79 14.62 27.04
#